data_AF-A0A6B3HD01-F1
#
_entry.id   AF-A0A6B3HD01-F1
#
_cell.length_a   1.000
_cell.length_b   1.000
_cell.length_c   1.000
_cell.angle_alpha   90.00
_cell.angle_beta   90.00
_cell.angle_gamma   90.00
#
_symmetry.space_group_name_H-M   'P 1'
#
loop_
_entity.id
_entity.type
_entity.pdbx_description
1 polymer ?
#
loop_
_entity_poly.entity_id
_entity_poly.type
_entity_poly.pdbx_seq_one_letter_code
_entity_poly.pdbx_strand_id
1 'polypeptide(L)'
;MPLWALRGAVQLDADEKQHLLERSQELFSTMLTANALTPDDLVSVILTATPDLRSAFPAEALRTMGLVDIPLMCAQELDIVGAL
;
A
#
# COMPACT_ATOMS: atom_id res chain seq x y z
N MET A 1 9.52 10.16 -21.77
CA MET A 1 9.19 8.77 -21.39
C MET A 1 7.77 8.74 -20.85
N PRO A 2 6.93 7.77 -21.24
CA PRO A 2 5.59 7.63 -20.66
C PRO A 2 5.68 7.16 -19.20
N LEU A 3 4.74 7.61 -18.37
CA LEU A 3 4.54 7.09 -17.01
C LEU A 3 3.37 6.09 -17.02
N TRP A 4 3.48 5.06 -16.19
CA TRP A 4 2.45 4.05 -15.99
C TRP A 4 2.03 4.02 -14.52
N ALA A 5 0.78 3.68 -14.26
CA ALA A 5 0.25 3.49 -12.92
C ALA A 5 0.05 1.99 -12.66
N LEU A 6 0.46 1.54 -11.47
CA LEU A 6 0.22 0.18 -11.00
C LEU A 6 -0.89 0.19 -9.94
N ARG A 7 -1.66 -0.89 -9.88
CA ARG A 7 -2.72 -1.08 -8.89
C ARG A 7 -2.54 -2.42 -8.18
N GLY A 8 -2.85 -2.43 -6.90
CA GLY A 8 -2.93 -3.61 -6.06
C GLY A 8 -3.94 -3.38 -4.94
N ALA A 9 -4.46 -4.46 -4.39
CA ALA A 9 -5.35 -4.46 -3.23
C ALA A 9 -5.11 -5.74 -2.43
N VAL A 10 -5.26 -5.66 -1.11
CA VAL A 10 -5.15 -6.80 -0.19
C VAL A 10 -6.16 -6.62 0.93
N GLN A 11 -6.71 -7.73 1.43
CA GLN A 11 -7.58 -7.72 2.59
C GLN A 11 -6.82 -8.16 3.85
N LEU A 12 -7.29 -7.64 4.97
CA LEU A 12 -6.86 -8.00 6.31
C LEU A 12 -7.94 -8.89 6.93
N ASP A 13 -7.54 -9.91 7.68
CA ASP A 13 -8.45 -10.75 8.45
C ASP A 13 -8.93 -10.04 9.73
N ALA A 14 -8.11 -9.11 10.24
CA ALA A 14 -8.41 -8.26 11.40
C ALA A 14 -7.65 -6.92 11.33
N ASP A 15 -8.23 -5.84 11.89
CA ASP A 15 -7.57 -4.53 12.02
C ASP A 15 -6.55 -4.53 13.17
N GLU A 16 -5.46 -5.26 12.96
CA GLU A 16 -4.32 -5.30 13.87
C GLU A 16 -3.09 -4.72 13.19
N LYS A 17 -2.34 -3.86 13.92
CA LYS A 17 -1.19 -3.15 13.36
C LYS A 17 -0.21 -4.08 12.66
N GLN A 18 0.17 -5.17 13.32
CA GLN A 18 1.14 -6.11 12.76
C GLN A 18 0.64 -6.75 11.46
N HIS A 19 -0.62 -7.19 11.45
CA HIS A 19 -1.24 -7.79 10.28
C HIS A 19 -1.35 -6.78 9.12
N LEU A 20 -1.73 -5.52 9.41
CA LEU A 20 -1.75 -4.45 8.42
C LEU A 20 -0.38 -4.22 7.78
N LEU A 21 0.68 -4.17 8.59
CA LEU A 21 2.04 -3.98 8.08
C LEU A 21 2.47 -5.17 7.20
N GLU A 22 2.27 -6.40 7.67
CA GLU A 22 2.63 -7.61 6.92
C GLU A 22 1.94 -7.69 5.56
N ARG A 23 0.61 -7.51 5.53
CA ARG A 23 -0.18 -7.58 4.29
C ARG A 23 0.17 -6.45 3.33
N SER A 24 0.46 -5.26 3.85
CA SER A 24 0.90 -4.12 3.03
C SER A 24 2.28 -4.36 2.40
N GLN A 25 3.23 -4.95 3.15
CA GLN A 25 4.56 -5.30 2.64
C GLN A 25 4.48 -6.42 1.58
N GLU A 26 3.66 -7.44 1.83
CA GLU A 26 3.42 -8.53 0.89
C GLU A 26 2.88 -7.99 -0.43
N LEU A 27 1.78 -7.21 -0.39
CA LEU A 27 1.18 -6.60 -1.57
C LEU A 27 2.20 -5.81 -2.38
N PHE A 28 2.94 -4.92 -1.70
CA PHE A 28 3.90 -4.04 -2.36
C PHE A 28 5.07 -4.81 -2.98
N SER A 29 5.62 -5.79 -2.25
CA SER A 29 6.71 -6.65 -2.75
C SER A 29 6.26 -7.47 -3.97
N THR A 30 5.05 -8.03 -3.93
CA THR A 30 4.47 -8.77 -5.05
C THR A 30 4.30 -7.87 -6.26
N MET A 31 3.80 -6.65 -6.09
CA MET A 31 3.64 -5.69 -7.19
C MET A 31 4.98 -5.35 -7.86
N LEU A 32 6.02 -5.04 -7.08
CA LEU A 32 7.34 -4.73 -7.64
C LEU A 32 7.94 -5.94 -8.39
N THR A 33 7.87 -7.12 -7.76
CA THR A 33 8.41 -8.36 -8.35
C THR A 33 7.70 -8.73 -9.65
N ALA A 34 6.37 -8.65 -9.68
CA ALA A 34 5.57 -8.98 -10.86
C ALA A 34 5.81 -8.04 -12.05
N ASN A 35 6.33 -6.84 -11.80
CA ASN A 35 6.60 -5.83 -12.81
C ASN A 35 8.10 -5.59 -13.04
N ALA A 36 8.97 -6.37 -12.38
CA ALA A 36 10.43 -6.21 -12.42
C ALA A 36 10.90 -4.77 -12.10
N LEU A 37 10.26 -4.14 -11.10
CA LEU A 37 10.56 -2.78 -10.67
C LEU A 37 11.38 -2.76 -9.39
N THR A 38 12.18 -1.71 -9.24
CA THR A 38 12.90 -1.36 -8.01
C THR A 38 12.33 -0.05 -7.42
N PRO A 39 12.65 0.29 -6.16
CA PRO A 39 12.23 1.57 -5.59
C PRO A 39 12.65 2.79 -6.43
N ASP A 40 13.80 2.73 -7.11
CA ASP A 40 14.32 3.82 -7.95
C ASP A 40 13.46 4.10 -9.20
N ASP A 41 12.61 3.15 -9.60
CA ASP A 41 11.69 3.30 -10.73
C ASP A 41 10.39 4.03 -10.35
N LEU A 42 10.17 4.31 -9.06
CA LEU A 42 8.92 4.81 -8.53
C LEU A 42 8.91 6.33 -8.37
N VAL A 43 7.83 6.96 -8.86
CA VAL A 43 7.61 8.42 -8.69
C VAL A 43 6.92 8.73 -7.36
N SER A 44 5.91 7.93 -6.99
CA SER A 44 5.12 8.10 -5.77
C SER A 44 4.26 6.88 -5.50
N VAL A 45 3.84 6.68 -4.25
CA VAL A 45 2.86 5.65 -3.88
C VAL A 45 1.67 6.28 -3.16
N ILE A 46 0.47 5.97 -3.62
CA ILE A 46 -0.80 6.36 -3.00
C ILE A 46 -1.45 5.10 -2.46
N LEU A 47 -1.74 5.10 -1.16
CA LEU A 47 -2.42 4.00 -0.47
C LEU A 47 -3.78 4.48 0.02
N THR A 48 -4.82 3.69 -0.22
CA THR A 48 -6.15 3.88 0.36
C THR A 48 -6.46 2.74 1.32
N ALA A 49 -7.21 3.05 2.37
CA ALA A 49 -7.73 2.06 3.33
C ALA A 49 -9.21 2.32 3.57
N THR A 50 -9.99 1.25 3.69
CA THR A 50 -11.41 1.31 4.05
C THR A 50 -11.59 1.87 5.48
N PRO A 51 -12.75 2.49 5.79
CA PRO A 51 -12.96 3.22 7.04
C PRO A 51 -12.97 2.35 8.32
N ASP A 52 -13.00 1.03 8.16
CA ASP A 52 -12.89 0.03 9.22
C ASP A 52 -11.45 -0.23 9.67
N LEU A 53 -10.44 0.12 8.87
CA LEU A 53 -9.01 -0.02 9.22
C LEU A 53 -8.48 1.23 9.93
N ARG A 54 -8.01 1.06 11.17
CA ARG A 54 -7.60 2.18 12.07
C ARG A 54 -6.31 1.89 12.85
N SER A 55 -5.80 0.67 12.80
CA SER A 55 -4.68 0.22 13.64
C SER A 55 -3.32 0.85 13.30
N ALA A 56 -3.09 1.22 12.04
CA ALA A 56 -1.86 1.85 11.57
C ALA A 56 -2.00 2.48 10.17
N PHE A 57 -0.99 3.25 9.76
CA PHE A 57 -0.88 3.72 8.38
C PHE A 57 -0.21 2.64 7.50
N PRO A 58 -0.79 2.26 6.34
CA PRO A 58 -0.16 1.33 5.40
C PRO A 58 1.23 1.79 4.92
N ALA A 59 1.45 3.11 4.82
CA ALA A 59 2.76 3.66 4.45
C ALA A 59 3.87 3.33 5.46
N GLU A 60 3.56 3.05 6.72
CA GLU A 60 4.56 2.62 7.72
C GLU A 60 5.24 1.32 7.26
N ALA A 61 4.49 0.41 6.63
CA ALA A 61 5.01 -0.85 6.12
C ALA A 61 6.06 -0.61 5.01
N LEU A 62 5.76 0.27 4.06
CA LEU A 62 6.70 0.63 2.99
C LEU A 62 7.94 1.33 3.53
N ARG A 63 7.81 2.15 4.58
CA ARG A 63 8.96 2.78 5.25
C ARG A 63 9.90 1.74 5.85
N THR A 64 9.36 0.68 6.47
CA THR A 64 10.20 -0.41 7.01
C THR A 64 10.91 -1.22 5.91
N MET A 65 10.43 -1.17 4.66
CA MET A 65 11.08 -1.77 3.50
C MET A 65 12.18 -0.89 2.87
N GLY A 66 12.45 0.29 3.43
CA GLY A 66 13.50 1.21 2.95
C GLY A 66 13.02 2.29 1.98
N LEU A 67 11.71 2.45 1.77
CA LEU A 67 11.15 3.50 0.91
C LEU A 67 11.16 4.86 1.64
N VAL A 68 12.35 5.40 1.87
CA VAL A 68 12.55 6.64 2.64
C VAL A 68 12.50 7.89 1.78
N ASP A 69 12.93 7.80 0.51
CA ASP A 69 13.06 8.94 -0.41
C ASP A 69 11.89 9.07 -1.40
N ILE A 70 10.94 8.12 -1.37
CA ILE A 70 9.77 8.11 -2.25
C ILE A 70 8.59 8.81 -1.55
N PRO A 71 7.90 9.76 -2.20
CA PRO A 71 6.68 10.35 -1.67
C PRO A 71 5.58 9.29 -1.46
N LEU A 72 5.11 9.17 -0.22
CA LEU A 72 4.02 8.27 0.16
C LEU A 72 2.83 9.11 0.65
N MET A 73 1.62 8.74 0.23
CA MET A 73 0.38 9.35 0.72
C MET A 73 -0.61 8.26 1.13
N CYS A 74 -1.23 8.42 2.30
CA CYS A 74 -2.38 7.63 2.72
C CYS A 74 -3.65 8.47 2.64
N ALA A 75 -4.75 7.86 2.22
CA ALA A 75 -6.09 8.44 2.25
C ALA A 75 -7.10 7.38 2.70
N GLN A 76 -8.27 7.82 3.14
CA GLN A 76 -9.39 6.93 3.36
C GLN A 76 -10.10 6.64 2.03
N GLU A 77 -10.46 5.39 1.80
CA GLU A 77 -11.32 4.97 0.69
C GLU A 77 -12.77 5.43 0.93
N LEU A 78 -13.56 5.48 -0.15
CA LEU A 78 -15.00 5.74 -0.05
C LEU A 78 -15.70 4.68 0.81
N ASP A 79 -16.63 5.11 1.65
CA ASP A 79 -17.49 4.25 2.46
C ASP A 79 -18.75 3.87 1.65
N ILE A 80 -18.64 2.82 0.84
CA ILE A 80 -19.72 2.37 -0.06
C ILE A 80 -20.39 1.13 0.55
N VAL A 81 -21.71 1.22 0.80
CA VAL A 81 -22.50 0.12 1.38
C VAL A 81 -22.41 -1.14 0.50
N GLY A 82 -21.95 -2.25 1.07
CA GLY A 82 -21.82 -3.54 0.39
C GLY A 82 -20.59 -3.65 -0.51
N ALA A 83 -19.71 -2.64 -0.52
CA ALA A 83 -18.38 -2.80 -1.06
C ALA A 83 -17.54 -3.74 -0.18
N LEU A 84 -16.44 -4.20 -0.77
CA LEU A 84 -15.42 -5.00 -0.09
C LEU A 84 -14.80 -4.21 1.06
#